data_AF-A0A5B6YEV2-F1
#
_entry.id   AF-A0A5B6YEV2-F1
#
_cell.length_a   1.000
_cell.length_b   1.000
_cell.length_c   1.000
_cell.angle_alpha   90.00
_cell.angle_beta   90.00
_cell.angle_gamma   90.00
#
_symmetry.space_group_name_H-M   'P 1'
#
loop_
_entity.id
_entity.type
_entity.pdbx_description
1 polymer ?
#
loop_
_entity_poly.entity_id
_entity_poly.type
_entity_poly.pdbx_seq_one_letter_code
_entity_poly.pdbx_strand_id
1 'polypeptide(L)'
;YLPTGPELTQSAQLYDISGEKMKLILDFPTIGEPHYAESIPAAMLMPTSTKIYKLEDNQHPYVAKGEGQTKVERKGNEVHVYMTAIRSHLTPDNIEGIKQGDDVFFHVTN
;
A
#
# COMPACT_ATOMS: atom_id res chain seq x y z
N TYR A 1 -29.25 4.86 -4.50
CA TYR A 1 -28.08 5.55 -5.12
C TYR A 1 -28.41 5.98 -6.53
N LEU A 2 -27.65 6.91 -7.11
CA LEU A 2 -27.73 7.14 -8.55
C LEU A 2 -27.38 5.84 -9.30
N PRO A 3 -28.07 5.53 -10.40
CA PRO A 3 -27.78 4.32 -11.17
C PRO A 3 -26.38 4.38 -11.79
N THR A 4 -25.57 3.35 -11.57
CA THR A 4 -24.17 3.26 -12.04
C THR A 4 -23.96 2.23 -13.15
N GLY A 5 -25.05 1.69 -13.72
CA GLY A 5 -25.01 0.61 -14.70
C GLY A 5 -25.67 -0.66 -14.19
N PRO A 6 -25.46 -1.81 -14.87
CA PRO A 6 -26.10 -3.08 -14.52
C PRO A 6 -25.64 -3.66 -13.18
N GLU A 7 -24.39 -3.41 -12.80
CA GLU A 7 -23.84 -3.83 -11.51
C GLU A 7 -24.00 -2.68 -10.50
N LEU A 8 -24.80 -2.94 -9.46
CA LEU A 8 -25.08 -1.97 -8.40
C LEU A 8 -24.28 -2.32 -7.14
N THR A 9 -24.04 -1.29 -6.34
CA THR A 9 -23.46 -1.43 -5.01
C THR A 9 -24.49 -1.95 -4.01
N GLN A 10 -24.01 -2.66 -2.99
CA GLN A 10 -24.83 -3.08 -1.85
C GLN A 10 -24.95 -1.95 -0.84
N SER A 11 -26.13 -1.75 -0.28
CA SER A 11 -26.36 -0.75 0.76
C SER A 11 -25.87 -1.28 2.11
N ALA A 12 -24.93 -0.56 2.73
CA ALA A 12 -24.57 -0.74 4.13
C ALA A 12 -25.19 0.41 4.94
N GLN A 13 -25.94 0.06 5.98
CA GLN A 13 -26.73 1.01 6.74
C GLN A 13 -26.24 1.08 8.18
N LEU A 14 -25.96 2.29 8.66
CA LEU A 14 -25.62 2.56 10.06
C LEU A 14 -26.86 3.01 10.80
N TYR A 15 -27.17 2.28 11.88
CA TYR A 15 -28.26 2.61 12.79
C TYR A 15 -27.70 3.10 14.12
N ASP A 16 -28.19 4.25 14.60
CA ASP A 16 -28.00 4.68 15.99
C ASP A 16 -29.00 3.93 16.87
N ILE A 17 -28.47 3.19 17.84
CA ILE A 17 -29.20 2.37 18.81
C ILE A 17 -29.06 2.88 20.25
N SER A 18 -28.55 4.11 20.45
CA SER A 18 -28.29 4.68 21.78
C SER A 18 -29.53 5.13 22.55
N GLY A 19 -30.65 5.36 21.85
CA GLY A 19 -31.93 5.78 22.43
C GLY A 19 -32.99 4.68 22.45
N GLU A 20 -34.23 5.05 22.81
CA GLU A 20 -35.36 4.10 22.91
C GLU A 20 -35.80 3.51 21.55
N LYS A 21 -35.49 4.19 20.44
CA LYS A 21 -35.82 3.75 19.08
C LYS A 21 -34.60 3.84 18.19
N MET A 22 -34.38 2.79 17.40
CA MET A 22 -33.34 2.76 16.37
C MET A 22 -33.59 3.86 15.34
N LYS A 23 -32.52 4.52 14.90
CA LYS A 23 -32.55 5.56 13.86
C LYS A 23 -31.55 5.21 12.77
N LEU A 24 -32.01 5.14 11.52
CA LEU A 24 -31.10 5.11 10.38
C LEU A 24 -30.39 6.47 10.29
N ILE A 25 -29.07 6.48 10.45
CA ILE A 25 -28.26 7.70 10.45
C ILE A 25 -27.33 7.82 9.25
N LEU A 26 -27.04 6.70 8.57
CA LEU A 26 -26.24 6.70 7.36
C LEU A 26 -26.62 5.50 6.48
N ASP A 27 -26.69 5.73 5.18
CA ASP A 27 -26.74 4.70 4.15
C ASP A 27 -25.57 4.97 3.20
N PHE A 28 -24.68 3.99 3.01
CA PHE A 28 -23.52 4.13 2.13
C PHE A 28 -23.31 2.89 1.23
N PRO A 29 -22.82 3.09 -0.01
CA PRO A 29 -22.64 2.01 -0.97
C PRO A 29 -21.38 1.19 -0.64
N THR A 30 -21.47 -0.12 -0.80
CA THR A 30 -20.37 -1.08 -0.68
C THR A 30 -20.24 -1.93 -1.95
N ILE A 31 -19.01 -2.36 -2.26
CA ILE A 31 -18.69 -3.18 -3.44
C ILE A 31 -18.31 -4.59 -2.96
N GLY A 32 -18.65 -5.61 -3.74
CA GLY A 32 -18.19 -6.98 -3.51
C GLY A 32 -18.99 -7.78 -2.48
N GLU A 33 -20.22 -7.37 -2.18
CA GLU A 33 -21.17 -8.06 -1.28
C GLU A 33 -20.56 -8.49 0.07
N PRO A 34 -20.20 -7.54 0.95
CA PRO A 34 -19.69 -7.89 2.27
C PRO A 34 -20.73 -8.68 3.09
N HIS A 35 -20.38 -9.90 3.53
CA HIS A 35 -21.30 -10.77 4.28
C HIS A 35 -21.29 -10.51 5.79
N TYR A 36 -20.15 -10.09 6.35
CA TYR A 36 -19.98 -9.85 7.79
C TYR A 36 -19.13 -8.61 8.03
N ALA A 37 -19.35 -7.96 9.18
CA ALA A 37 -18.56 -6.84 9.65
C ALA A 37 -18.39 -6.91 11.18
N GLU A 38 -17.27 -6.37 11.67
CA GLU A 38 -16.98 -6.23 13.09
C GLU A 38 -16.45 -4.83 13.37
N SER A 39 -16.75 -4.29 14.55
CA SER A 39 -16.26 -2.99 15.01
C SER A 39 -15.52 -3.15 16.33
N ILE A 40 -14.35 -2.53 16.47
CA ILE A 40 -13.59 -2.52 17.71
C ILE A 40 -13.17 -1.11 18.11
N PRO A 41 -13.03 -0.79 19.41
CA PRO A 41 -12.56 0.51 19.86
C PRO A 41 -11.16 0.81 19.33
N ALA A 42 -10.96 2.02 18.78
CA ALA A 42 -9.67 2.45 18.24
C ALA A 42 -8.52 2.34 19.27
N ALA A 43 -8.81 2.57 20.56
CA ALA A 43 -7.84 2.44 21.64
C ALA A 43 -7.22 1.04 21.77
N MET A 44 -7.87 0.00 21.26
CA MET A 44 -7.34 -1.36 21.25
C MET A 44 -6.31 -1.60 20.12
N LEU A 45 -6.34 -0.79 19.05
CA LEU A 45 -5.46 -0.94 17.88
C LEU A 45 -4.38 0.13 17.80
N MET A 46 -4.69 1.37 18.18
CA MET A 46 -3.76 2.50 18.03
C MET A 46 -2.39 2.27 18.69
N PRO A 47 -2.26 1.65 19.89
CA PRO A 47 -0.95 1.44 20.52
C PRO A 47 -0.02 0.51 19.73
N THR A 48 -0.56 -0.39 18.91
CA THR A 48 0.20 -1.38 18.13
C THR A 48 0.24 -1.05 16.64
N SER A 49 -0.38 0.06 16.23
CA SER A 49 -0.39 0.52 14.84
C SER A 49 0.98 1.03 14.42
N THR A 50 1.63 0.31 13.49
CA THR A 50 2.93 0.70 12.93
C THR A 50 2.72 1.80 11.89
N LYS A 51 3.27 2.99 12.13
CA LYS A 51 3.17 4.12 11.18
C LYS A 51 4.29 4.14 10.14
N ILE A 52 5.50 3.77 10.56
CA ILE A 52 6.72 3.81 9.74
C ILE A 52 7.50 2.55 10.07
N TYR A 53 7.96 1.85 9.04
CA TYR A 53 8.89 0.73 9.21
C TYR A 53 10.30 1.30 9.41
N LYS A 54 11.00 0.79 10.41
CA LYS A 54 12.39 1.16 10.67
C LYS A 54 13.29 0.64 9.56
N LEU A 55 14.07 1.52 8.97
CA LEU A 55 14.97 1.17 7.86
C LEU A 55 16.08 0.21 8.32
N GLU A 56 16.54 0.39 9.56
CA GLU A 56 17.54 -0.47 10.19
C GLU A 56 17.09 -1.94 10.28
N ASP A 57 15.79 -2.17 10.47
CA ASP A 57 15.18 -3.50 10.61
C ASP A 57 14.99 -4.20 9.25
N ASN A 58 15.18 -3.48 8.13
CA ASN A 58 15.11 -4.07 6.81
C ASN A 58 16.36 -4.93 6.55
N GLN A 59 16.17 -6.26 6.55
CA GLN A 59 17.20 -7.27 6.27
C GLN A 59 17.06 -7.88 4.87
N HIS A 60 16.27 -7.26 3.98
CA HIS A 60 16.11 -7.76 2.62
C HIS A 60 17.47 -7.76 1.90
N PRO A 61 17.83 -8.84 1.16
CA PRO A 61 19.16 -8.96 0.53
C PRO A 61 19.45 -7.87 -0.50
N TYR A 62 18.41 -7.17 -0.98
CA TYR A 62 18.51 -6.09 -1.96
C TYR A 62 18.23 -4.69 -1.39
N VAL A 63 18.23 -4.52 -0.07
CA VAL A 63 18.00 -3.22 0.56
C VAL A 63 19.11 -2.23 0.21
N ALA A 64 18.73 -1.02 -0.19
CA ALA A 64 19.59 0.16 -0.12
C ALA A 64 19.16 1.00 1.09
N LYS A 65 20.00 1.10 2.14
CA LYS A 65 19.68 1.86 3.37
C LYS A 65 20.02 3.35 3.28
N GLY A 66 20.14 3.87 2.07
CA GLY A 66 20.51 5.25 1.77
C GLY A 66 21.14 5.36 0.38
N GLU A 67 21.26 6.59 -0.12
CA GLU A 67 21.71 6.85 -1.50
C GLU A 67 23.09 6.28 -1.81
N GLY A 68 24.01 6.27 -0.82
CA GLY A 68 25.34 5.68 -0.99
C GLY A 68 25.38 4.15 -1.17
N GLN A 69 24.26 3.46 -1.00
CA GLN A 69 24.11 2.02 -1.25
C GLN A 69 23.34 1.71 -2.52
N THR A 70 22.88 2.75 -3.22
CA THR A 70 22.18 2.60 -4.50
C THR A 70 23.18 2.24 -5.59
N LYS A 71 22.75 1.41 -6.54
CA LYS A 71 23.61 0.92 -7.62
C LYS A 71 22.81 0.22 -8.71
N VAL A 72 23.43 0.09 -9.88
CA VAL A 72 22.97 -0.78 -10.96
C VAL A 72 24.02 -1.88 -11.13
N GLU A 73 23.61 -3.15 -10.96
CA GLU A 73 24.49 -4.31 -11.03
C GLU A 73 24.01 -5.27 -12.11
N ARG A 74 24.90 -5.67 -13.02
CA ARG A 74 24.60 -6.64 -14.08
C ARG A 74 25.12 -8.03 -13.71
N LYS A 75 24.26 -9.05 -13.88
CA LYS A 75 24.57 -10.47 -13.71
C LYS A 75 24.07 -11.23 -14.93
N GLY A 76 24.92 -11.36 -15.95
CA GLY A 76 24.51 -11.95 -17.23
C GLY A 76 23.48 -11.08 -17.94
N ASN A 77 22.30 -11.65 -18.22
CA ASN A 77 21.13 -10.95 -18.77
C ASN A 77 20.28 -10.25 -17.69
N GLU A 78 20.56 -10.46 -16.41
CA GLU A 78 19.84 -9.79 -15.33
C GLU A 78 20.50 -8.45 -14.98
N VAL A 79 19.69 -7.42 -14.78
CA VAL A 79 20.12 -6.10 -14.31
C VAL A 79 19.35 -5.76 -13.03
N HIS A 80 20.07 -5.65 -11.92
CA HIS A 80 19.52 -5.31 -10.62
C HIS A 80 19.75 -3.83 -10.32
N VAL A 81 18.64 -3.09 -10.19
CA VAL A 81 18.63 -1.68 -9.80
C VAL A 81 18.29 -1.61 -8.31
N TYR A 82 19.27 -1.23 -7.50
CA TYR A 82 19.11 -0.96 -6.07
C TYR A 82 18.84 0.53 -5.91
N MET A 83 17.61 0.88 -5.55
CA MET A 83 17.10 2.24 -5.60
C MET A 83 16.58 2.68 -4.23
N THR A 84 16.82 3.94 -3.86
CA THR A 84 16.11 4.60 -2.77
C THR A 84 15.06 5.57 -3.31
N ALA A 85 13.90 5.62 -2.66
CA ALA A 85 12.80 6.53 -2.97
C ALA A 85 12.59 7.49 -1.81
N ILE A 86 13.22 8.67 -1.88
CA ILE A 86 13.00 9.75 -0.93
C ILE A 86 11.98 10.71 -1.56
N ARG A 87 11.23 11.46 -0.75
CA ARG A 87 10.19 12.38 -1.27
C ARG A 87 10.72 13.19 -2.48
N SER A 88 10.06 13.01 -3.62
CA SER A 88 10.34 13.67 -4.90
C SER A 88 11.65 13.28 -5.60
N HIS A 89 12.43 12.32 -5.07
CA HIS A 89 13.73 11.92 -5.60
C HIS A 89 13.87 10.39 -5.60
N LEU A 90 14.26 9.84 -6.74
CA LEU A 90 14.65 8.43 -6.87
C LEU A 90 16.16 8.40 -7.13
N THR A 91 16.89 7.54 -6.43
CA THR A 91 18.34 7.44 -6.60
C THR A 91 18.71 5.96 -6.80
N PRO A 92 19.33 5.57 -7.93
CA PRO A 92 19.64 6.41 -9.09
C PRO A 92 18.37 6.78 -9.88
N ASP A 93 18.32 7.99 -10.41
CA ASP A 93 17.27 8.48 -11.31
C ASP A 93 17.59 8.20 -12.79
N ASN A 94 18.88 8.14 -13.15
CA ASN A 94 19.34 7.74 -14.48
C ASN A 94 19.92 6.31 -14.46
N ILE A 95 19.32 5.40 -15.22
CA ILE A 95 19.70 3.99 -15.32
C ILE A 95 20.10 3.71 -16.77
N GLU A 96 21.41 3.60 -16.99
CA GLU A 96 21.98 3.39 -18.32
C GLU A 96 22.49 1.95 -18.52
N GLY A 97 22.68 1.56 -19.79
CA GLY A 97 23.33 0.29 -20.12
C GLY A 97 22.43 -0.95 -20.09
N ILE A 98 21.10 -0.79 -19.99
CA ILE A 98 20.11 -1.84 -20.26
C ILE A 98 20.05 -2.11 -21.77
N LYS A 99 19.89 -3.38 -22.16
CA LYS A 99 19.84 -3.86 -23.54
C LYS A 99 18.53 -4.61 -23.79
N GLN A 100 18.13 -4.69 -25.05
CA GLN A 100 16.98 -5.50 -25.45
C GLN A 100 17.22 -6.97 -25.06
N GLY A 101 16.25 -7.55 -24.35
CA GLY A 101 16.31 -8.92 -23.85
C GLY A 101 16.89 -9.07 -22.44
N ASP A 102 17.25 -7.98 -21.76
CA ASP A 102 17.61 -8.02 -20.34
C ASP A 102 16.37 -8.20 -19.44
N ASP A 103 16.54 -8.96 -18.36
CA ASP A 103 15.58 -9.03 -17.25
C ASP A 103 15.97 -7.98 -16.21
N VAL A 104 15.09 -7.00 -15.97
CA VAL A 104 15.42 -5.84 -15.11
C VAL A 104 14.63 -5.91 -13.80
N PHE A 105 15.37 -6.00 -12.70
CA PHE A 105 14.82 -6.07 -11.35
C PHE A 105 15.02 -4.76 -10.60
N PHE A 106 13.92 -4.15 -10.16
CA PHE A 106 13.95 -2.96 -9.32
C PHE A 106 13.76 -3.33 -7.84
N HIS A 107 14.76 -3.01 -7.04
CA HIS A 107 14.75 -3.17 -5.58
C HIS A 107 14.65 -1.79 -4.96
N VAL A 108 13.44 -1.38 -4.58
CA VAL A 108 13.17 -0.02 -4.12
C VAL A 108 13.00 0.00 -2.60
N THR A 109 13.80 0.82 -1.93
CA THR A 109 13.64 1.15 -0.51
C THR A 109 13.07 2.57 -0.37
N ASN A 110 11.94 2.74 0.31
CA ASN A 110 11.37 4.06 0.68
C ASN A 110 11.69 4.36 2.15
#